data_AF-A0A0R3UDJ4-F1
#
_entry.id   AF-A0A0R3UDJ4-F1
#
_cell.length_a   1.000
_cell.length_b   1.000
_cell.length_c   1.000
_cell.angle_alpha   90.00
_cell.angle_beta   90.00
_cell.angle_gamma   90.00
#
_symmetry.space_group_name_H-M   'P 1'
#
loop_
_entity.id
_entity.type
_entity.pdbx_description
1 polymer ?
#
loop_
_entity_poly.entity_id
_entity_poly.type
_entity_poly.pdbx_seq_one_letter_code
_entity_poly.pdbx_strand_id
1 'polypeptide(L)' 'MNVTTVLCCRMTPLQKAAVVRLVNRGLDGVGGGGPPVTAAVGDGGNDVAMLQEASVGIGIFGNEGRQAVRASDYAVPLFK' A
#
# COMPACT_ATOMS: atom_id res chain seq x y z
N MET A 1 -19.78 12.88 -1.38
CA MET A 1 -20.09 11.44 -1.15
C MET A 1 -18.98 10.92 -0.26
N ASN A 2 -19.30 10.44 0.95
CA ASN A 2 -18.29 9.91 1.88
C ASN A 2 -18.46 8.39 1.95
N VAL A 3 -17.38 7.64 1.79
CA VAL A 3 -17.39 6.17 1.76
C VAL A 3 -16.48 5.64 2.86
N THR A 4 -16.90 4.57 3.52
CA THR A 4 -16.12 3.96 4.62
C THR A 4 -15.12 2.93 4.11
N THR A 5 -15.30 2.41 2.89
CA THR A 5 -14.50 1.32 2.33
C THR A 5 -14.47 1.39 0.82
N VAL A 6 -13.32 1.05 0.23
CA VAL A 6 -13.11 1.01 -1.22
C VAL A 6 -12.49 -0.35 -1.57
N LEU A 7 -13.01 -0.99 -2.63
CA LEU A 7 -12.45 -2.22 -3.19
C LEU A 7 -11.99 -1.93 -4.62
N CYS A 8 -10.72 -2.22 -4.90
CA CYS A 8 -10.13 -2.05 -6.22
C CYS A 8 -9.78 -3.42 -6.82
N CYS A 9 -10.30 -3.70 -8.02
CA CYS A 9 -10.21 -5.03 -8.66
C CYS A 9 -9.30 -4.99 -9.90
N ARG A 10 -8.62 -6.11 -10.18
CA ARG A 10 -7.84 -6.32 -11.43
C ARG A 10 -6.81 -5.21 -11.73
N MET A 11 -6.15 -4.69 -10.69
CA MET A 11 -5.14 -3.67 -10.82
C MET A 11 -3.78 -4.23 -11.25
N THR A 12 -3.10 -3.49 -12.12
CA THR A 12 -1.67 -3.69 -12.38
C THR A 12 -0.83 -3.18 -11.19
N PRO A 13 0.43 -3.63 -11.03
CA PRO A 13 1.31 -3.16 -9.95
C PRO A 13 1.42 -1.62 -9.88
N LEU A 14 1.49 -0.96 -11.04
CA LEU A 14 1.57 0.51 -11.11
C LEU A 14 0.25 1.18 -10.71
N GLN A 15 -0.90 0.57 -11.01
CA GLN A 15 -2.20 1.09 -10.58
C GLN A 15 -2.36 0.99 -9.06
N LYS A 16 -1.88 -0.07 -8.43
CA LYS A 16 -1.84 -0.18 -6.96
C LYS A 16 -1.08 0.99 -6.33
N ALA A 17 0.13 1.27 -6.82
CA ALA A 17 0.95 2.40 -6.37
C ALA A 17 0.25 3.75 -6.62
N ALA A 18 -0.37 3.94 -7.79
CA ALA A 18 -1.07 5.18 -8.12
C ALA A 18 -2.21 5.49 -7.14
N VAL A 19 -2.90 4.49 -6.61
CA VAL A 19 -3.93 4.68 -5.57
C VAL A 19 -3.31 5.21 -4.28
N VAL A 20 -2.20 4.63 -3.81
CA VAL A 20 -1.49 5.10 -2.61
C VAL A 20 -1.02 6.55 -2.80
N ARG A 21 -0.42 6.85 -3.96
CA ARG A 21 0.00 8.21 -4.32
C ARG A 21 -1.17 9.20 -4.32
N LEU A 22 -2.33 8.78 -4.84
CA LEU A 22 -3.53 9.61 -4.84
C LEU A 22 -4.00 9.91 -3.42
N VAL A 23 -3.97 8.93 -2.52
CA VAL A 23 -4.34 9.12 -1.10
C VAL A 23 -3.36 10.06 -0.41
N ASN A 24 -2.05 9.88 -0.64
CA ASN A 24 -1.00 10.72 -0.06
C ASN A 24 -1.08 12.18 -0.50
N ARG A 25 -1.53 12.46 -1.74
CA ARG A 25 -1.65 13.83 -2.28
C ARG A 25 -3.03 14.45 -2.12
N GLY A 26 -4.07 13.63 -2.14
CA GLY A 26 -5.46 14.06 -2.28
C GLY A 26 -6.16 14.37 -0.96
N LEU A 27 -5.58 13.96 0.17
CA LEU A 27 -6.14 14.21 1.50
C LEU A 27 -5.57 15.45 2.21
N ASP A 28 -4.63 16.17 1.59
CA ASP A 28 -4.03 17.42 2.09
C ASP A 28 -5.04 18.57 2.37
N GLY A 29 -6.32 18.39 2.02
CA GLY A 29 -7.38 19.37 2.25
C GLY A 29 -8.54 18.90 3.13
N VAL A 30 -8.56 17.64 3.58
CA VAL A 30 -9.66 17.08 4.39
C VAL A 30 -9.26 17.16 5.87
N GLY A 31 -9.39 18.36 6.44
CA GLY A 31 -9.32 18.57 7.89
C GLY A 31 -7.96 18.99 8.44
N GLY A 32 -7.37 20.09 7.95
CA GLY A 32 -6.36 20.91 8.65
C GLY A 32 -5.03 20.26 9.06
N GLY A 33 -4.86 18.95 8.87
CA GLY A 33 -3.64 18.18 9.09
C GLY A 33 -2.89 17.95 7.78
N GLY A 34 -1.57 17.72 7.89
CA GLY A 34 -0.73 17.39 6.74
C GLY A 34 -1.10 16.05 6.08
N PRO A 35 -0.30 15.61 5.09
CA PRO A 35 -0.57 14.39 4.35
C PRO A 35 -0.76 13.19 5.28
N PRO A 36 -1.74 12.31 5.00
CA PRO A 36 -2.00 11.14 5.82
C PRO A 36 -0.81 10.19 5.79
N VAL A 37 -0.60 9.48 6.90
CA VAL A 37 0.35 8.36 6.94
C VAL A 37 -0.34 7.14 6.33
N THR A 38 0.22 6.61 5.23
CA THR A 38 -0.31 5.42 4.55
C THR A 38 0.52 4.18 4.84
N ALA A 39 -0.16 3.03 4.98
CA ALA A 39 0.47 1.72 5.10
C ALA A 39 0.00 0.82 3.95
N ALA A 40 0.94 0.10 3.34
CA ALA A 40 0.66 -0.91 2.32
C ALA A 40 1.16 -2.28 2.79
N VAL A 41 0.38 -3.32 2.49
CA VAL A 41 0.69 -4.70 2.85
C VAL A 41 0.64 -5.56 1.58
N GLY A 42 1.61 -6.45 1.41
CA GLY A 42 1.66 -7.35 0.24
C GLY A 42 2.61 -8.52 0.44
N ASP A 43 2.44 -9.58 -0.34
CA ASP A 43 3.23 -10.82 -0.26
C ASP A 43 3.92 -11.18 -1.58
N GLY A 44 3.52 -10.55 -2.69
CA GLY A 44 3.99 -10.83 -4.04
C GLY A 44 4.85 -9.75 -4.68
N GLY A 45 5.51 -10.11 -5.79
CA GLY A 45 6.29 -9.15 -6.59
C GLY A 45 5.44 -8.04 -7.24
N ASN A 46 4.15 -8.31 -7.44
CA ASN A 46 3.16 -7.35 -7.93
C ASN A 46 2.79 -6.24 -6.92
N ASP A 47 3.18 -6.38 -5.64
CA ASP A 47 2.92 -5.40 -4.59
C ASP A 47 4.10 -4.46 -4.35
N VAL A 48 5.29 -4.76 -4.87
CA VAL A 48 6.53 -4.00 -4.62
C VAL A 48 6.35 -2.50 -4.87
N ALA A 49 5.74 -2.12 -5.98
CA ALA A 49 5.52 -0.71 -6.31
C ALA A 49 4.57 -0.01 -5.33
N MET A 50 3.55 -0.73 -4.83
CA MET A 50 2.61 -0.21 -3.84
C MET A 50 3.28 -0.05 -2.47
N LEU A 51 4.10 -1.03 -2.07
CA LEU A 51 4.85 -1.02 -0.82
C LEU A 51 5.82 0.16 -0.76
N GLN A 52 6.53 0.44 -1.86
CA GLN A 52 7.50 1.54 -1.95
C GLN A 52 6.85 2.93 -2.04
N GLU A 53 5.60 3.03 -2.50
CA GLU A 53 4.89 4.30 -2.58
C GLU A 53 4.22 4.70 -1.26
N ALA A 54 3.94 3.74 -0.38
CA ALA A 54 3.35 3.99 0.94
C ALA A 54 4.37 4.62 1.90
N SER A 55 3.87 5.32 2.93
CA SER A 55 4.74 5.81 4.01
C SER A 55 5.37 4.67 4.80
N VAL A 56 4.67 3.54 4.92
CA VAL A 56 5.15 2.31 5.53
C VAL A 56 4.76 1.10 4.65
N GLY A 57 5.76 0.35 4.19
CA GLY A 57 5.57 -0.91 3.48
C GLY A 57 5.72 -2.11 4.43
N ILE A 58 4.76 -3.03 4.38
CA ILE A 58 4.77 -4.27 5.17
C ILE A 58 4.73 -5.47 4.23
N GLY A 59 5.81 -6.24 4.19
CA GLY A 59 5.91 -7.47 3.44
C GLY A 59 5.45 -8.65 4.26
N ILE A 60 4.60 -9.50 3.70
CA ILE A 60 4.24 -10.79 4.29
C ILE A 60 5.14 -11.86 3.69
N PHE A 61 5.65 -12.78 4.52
CA PHE A 61 6.28 -14.01 4.03
C PHE A 61 5.22 -14.91 3.39
N GLY A 62 4.87 -14.63 2.14
CA GLY A 62 3.91 -15.41 1.36
C GLY A 62 4.53 -16.54 0.55
N ASN A 63 3.68 -17.18 -0.25
CA ASN A 63 4.07 -18.28 -1.14
C ASN A 63 4.41 -17.79 -2.56
N GLU A 64 4.09 -16.54 -2.91
CA GLU A 64 4.30 -15.98 -4.25
C GLU A 64 5.77 -15.53 -4.48
N GLY A 65 6.53 -15.36 -3.41
CA GLY A 65 7.95 -15.05 -3.46
C GLY A 65 8.44 -14.26 -2.24
N ARG A 66 9.65 -13.71 -2.33
CA ARG A 66 10.27 -12.89 -1.27
C ARG A 66 10.47 -11.43 -1.68
N GLN A 67 9.98 -11.04 -2.85
CA GLN A 67 10.18 -9.71 -3.43
C GLN A 67 9.49 -8.64 -2.59
N ALA A 68 8.25 -8.87 -2.15
CA ALA A 68 7.51 -7.98 -1.27
C ALA A 68 8.28 -7.72 0.04
N VAL A 69 8.70 -8.80 0.72
CA VAL A 69 9.49 -8.75 1.97
C VAL A 69 10.80 -8.01 1.81
N ARG A 70 11.49 -8.18 0.67
CA ARG A 70 12.77 -7.49 0.41
C ARG A 70 12.59 -6.01 0.07
N ALA A 71 11.39 -5.60 -0.33
CA ALA A 71 11.07 -4.24 -0.73
C ALA A 71 10.26 -3.47 0.33
N SER A 72 9.91 -4.10 1.45
CA SER A 72 9.14 -3.53 2.55
C SER A 72 10.03 -3.07 3.71
N ASP A 73 9.55 -2.12 4.50
CA ASP A 73 10.22 -1.64 5.72
C ASP A 73 10.14 -2.69 6.85
N TYR A 74 9.02 -3.39 6.94
CA TYR A 74 8.78 -4.45 7.92
C TYR A 74 8.38 -5.75 7.24
N ALA A 75 8.79 -6.87 7.84
CA ALA A 75 8.45 -8.20 7.38
C ALA A 75 7.72 -8.98 8.47
N VAL A 76 6.55 -9.53 8.15
CA VAL A 76 5.73 -10.33 9.08
C VAL A 76 5.40 -11.70 8.49
N PRO A 77 5.32 -12.76 9.30
CA PRO A 77 5.05 -14.10 8.79
C PRO A 77 3.59 -14.30 8.34
N LEU A 78 2.65 -13.53 8.91
CA LEU A 78 1.21 -13.69 8.67
C LEU A 78 0.48 -12.38 9.00
N PHE A 79 -0.61 -12.10 8.28
CA PHE A 79 -1.58 -11.05 8.63
C PHE A 79 -2.72 -11.64 9.47
N LYS A 80 -3.02 -11.04 10.62
CA LYS A 80 -4.06 -11.47 11.56
C LYS A 80 -5.05 -10.36 11.83
#